data_AF-A0A7J7M408-F1
#
_entry.id   AF-A0A7J7M408-F1
#
_cell.length_a   1.000
_cell.length_b   1.000
_cell.length_c   1.000
_cell.angle_alpha   90.00
_cell.angle_beta   90.00
_cell.angle_gamma   90.00
#
_symmetry.space_group_name_H-M   'P 1'
#
loop_
_entity.id
_entity.type
_entity.pdbx_description
1 polymer ?
#
loop_
_entity_poly.entity_id
_entity_poly.type
_entity_poly.pdbx_seq_one_letter_code
_entity_poly.pdbx_strand_id
1 'polypeptide(L)'
;VALDYIGKRGSTVGITKEKRIKYVKEILQREMLPHVGVGEYCETKKAYYFGYIIHRLLLCALGRRPEDDRDHYGNKRLDLVGPLLGGIFRMLFRKLQRDVRLRVQKVQLPLCLDFYYILFNGSCHG
;
A
#
# COMPACT_ATOMS: atom_id res chain seq x y z
N VAL A 1 -8.51 10.67 21.20
CA VAL A 1 -9.96 10.52 20.95
C VAL A 1 -10.26 10.41 19.46
N ALA A 2 -9.75 11.29 18.59
CA ALA A 2 -9.99 11.23 17.14
C ALA A 2 -9.51 9.94 16.44
N LEU A 3 -8.31 9.44 16.76
CA LEU A 3 -7.77 8.21 16.13
C LEU A 3 -8.61 6.96 16.44
N ASP A 4 -9.19 6.87 17.64
CA ASP A 4 -10.10 5.77 17.99
C ASP A 4 -11.43 5.89 17.25
N TYR A 5 -11.94 7.11 17.04
CA TYR A 5 -13.16 7.35 16.27
C TYR A 5 -13.01 6.93 14.80
N ILE A 6 -11.89 7.30 14.17
CA ILE A 6 -11.59 6.89 12.79
C ILE A 6 -11.43 5.37 12.72
N GLY A 7 -10.70 4.78 13.66
CA GLY A 7 -10.45 3.35 13.66
C GLY A 7 -11.67 2.48 13.91
N LYS A 8 -12.72 3.00 14.57
CA LYS A 8 -14.01 2.30 14.72
C LYS A 8 -14.77 2.16 13.39
N ARG A 9 -14.47 3.03 12.42
CA ARG A 9 -15.08 3.01 11.07
C ARG A 9 -14.27 2.20 10.06
N GLY A 10 -13.13 1.64 10.45
CA GLY A 10 -12.31 0.78 9.60
C GLY A 10 -12.88 -0.64 9.46
N SER A 11 -12.42 -1.37 8.44
CA SER A 11 -12.93 -2.72 8.09
C SER A 11 -12.67 -3.81 9.13
N THR A 12 -11.82 -3.58 10.14
CA THR A 12 -11.42 -4.59 11.13
C THR A 12 -12.21 -4.46 12.43
N VAL A 13 -13.25 -5.28 12.57
CA VAL A 13 -14.10 -5.35 13.77
C VAL A 13 -13.41 -6.18 14.86
N GLY A 14 -13.46 -5.72 16.13
CA GLY A 14 -13.01 -6.49 17.30
C GLY A 14 -11.55 -6.30 17.76
N ILE A 15 -10.80 -5.38 17.14
CA ILE A 15 -9.39 -5.14 17.51
C ILE A 15 -9.27 -4.26 18.78
N THR A 16 -8.26 -4.56 19.63
CA THR A 16 -7.91 -3.75 20.80
C THR A 16 -7.59 -2.30 20.44
N LYS A 17 -7.89 -1.37 21.34
CA LYS A 17 -7.74 0.09 21.12
C LYS A 17 -6.35 0.49 20.61
N GLU A 18 -5.29 -0.13 21.12
CA GLU A 18 -3.91 0.17 20.74
C GLU A 18 -3.59 -0.24 19.30
N LYS A 19 -3.98 -1.46 18.91
CA LYS A 19 -3.78 -1.96 17.55
C LYS A 19 -4.58 -1.14 16.53
N ARG A 20 -5.78 -0.69 16.91
CA ARG A 20 -6.58 0.24 16.11
C ARG A 20 -5.89 1.59 15.90
N ILE A 21 -5.31 2.17 16.94
CA ILE A 21 -4.57 3.44 16.85
C ILE A 21 -3.34 3.29 15.93
N LYS A 22 -2.59 2.18 16.04
CA LYS A 22 -1.45 1.91 15.15
C LYS A 22 -1.89 1.77 13.69
N TYR A 23 -2.96 1.01 13.43
CA TYR A 23 -3.51 0.83 12.09
C TYR A 23 -3.93 2.16 11.45
N VAL A 24 -4.63 3.03 12.20
CA VAL A 24 -5.05 4.35 11.69
C VAL A 24 -3.84 5.23 11.40
N LYS A 25 -2.80 5.20 12.22
CA LYS A 25 -1.55 5.94 11.94
C LYS A 25 -0.91 5.47 10.64
N GLU A 26 -0.87 4.17 10.38
CA GLU A 26 -0.34 3.63 9.13
C GLU A 26 -1.17 4.07 7.92
N ILE A 27 -2.50 4.08 8.02
CA ILE A 27 -3.41 4.58 6.98
C ILE A 27 -3.14 6.07 6.70
N LEU A 28 -3.07 6.91 7.73
CA LEU A 28 -2.80 8.35 7.58
C LEU A 28 -1.42 8.61 6.94
N GLN A 29 -0.47 7.70 7.11
CA GLN A 29 0.85 7.82 6.51
C GLN A 29 0.91 7.30 5.07
N ARG A 30 0.29 6.16 4.76
CA ARG A 30 0.43 5.47 3.46
C ARG A 30 -0.70 5.76 2.47
N GLU A 31 -1.93 5.89 2.95
CA GLU A 31 -3.12 6.02 2.08
C GLU A 31 -3.52 7.48 1.90
N MET A 32 -3.42 8.30 2.94
CA MET A 32 -3.75 9.73 2.83
C MET A 32 -2.66 10.49 2.06
N LEU A 33 -2.99 10.92 0.84
CA LEU A 33 -2.17 11.78 -0.04
C LEU A 33 -0.73 11.25 -0.23
N PRO A 34 -0.55 10.08 -0.89
CA PRO A 34 0.78 9.46 -1.03
C PRO A 34 1.75 10.29 -1.87
N HIS A 35 1.26 11.19 -2.72
CA HIS A 35 2.09 12.05 -3.57
C HIS A 35 2.80 13.18 -2.79
N VAL A 36 2.30 13.57 -1.61
CA VAL A 36 2.91 14.62 -0.78
C VAL A 36 4.04 14.06 0.07
N GLY A 37 3.92 12.80 0.49
CA GLY A 37 4.96 12.10 1.25
C GLY A 37 4.43 10.85 1.94
N VAL A 38 5.25 9.80 1.94
CA VAL A 38 4.97 8.50 2.59
C VAL A 38 5.92 8.24 3.77
N GLY A 39 6.92 9.11 3.97
CA GLY A 39 7.89 9.01 5.06
C GLY A 39 7.35 9.49 6.41
N GLU A 40 8.06 9.13 7.48
CA GLU A 40 7.81 9.63 8.83
C GLU A 40 7.97 11.17 8.87
N TYR A 41 7.22 11.84 9.77
CA TYR A 41 7.24 13.30 9.97
C TYR A 41 6.69 14.17 8.81
N CYS A 42 6.07 13.59 7.78
CA CYS A 42 5.46 14.36 6.69
C CYS A 42 4.01 14.85 6.96
N GLU A 43 3.52 14.71 8.20
CA GLU A 43 2.11 14.97 8.56
C GLU A 43 1.72 16.45 8.41
N THR A 44 2.63 17.38 8.71
CA THR A 44 2.38 18.83 8.60
C THR A 44 2.14 19.26 7.15
N LYS A 45 2.96 18.78 6.21
CA LYS A 45 2.80 19.07 4.77
C LYS A 45 1.47 18.55 4.24
N LYS A 46 1.06 17.35 4.67
CA LYS A 46 -0.26 16.80 4.32
C LYS A 46 -1.40 17.65 4.89
N ALA A 47 -1.27 18.14 6.12
CA ALA A 47 -2.26 19.02 6.73
C ALA A 47 -2.43 20.33 5.96
N TYR A 48 -1.32 20.98 5.55
CA TYR A 48 -1.38 22.17 4.70
C TYR A 48 -2.06 21.90 3.36
N TYR A 49 -1.74 20.78 2.71
CA TYR A 49 -2.36 20.41 1.45
C TYR A 49 -3.86 20.12 1.60
N PHE A 50 -4.25 19.48 2.70
CA PHE A 50 -5.65 19.24 3.02
C PHE A 50 -6.42 20.55 3.26
N GLY A 51 -5.82 21.50 3.97
CA GLY A 51 -6.37 22.85 4.14
C GLY A 51 -6.55 23.58 2.80
N TYR A 52 -5.60 23.43 1.88
CA TYR A 52 -5.70 23.99 0.52
C TYR A 52 -6.87 23.41 -0.28
N ILE A 53 -7.15 22.10 -0.16
CA ILE A 53 -8.31 21.46 -0.81
C ILE A 53 -9.62 22.05 -0.27
N ILE A 54 -9.75 22.16 1.05
CA ILE A 54 -10.95 22.75 1.69
C ILE A 54 -11.12 24.21 1.29
N HIS A 55 -10.03 24.97 1.27
CA HIS A 55 -10.06 26.37 0.85
C HIS A 55 -10.57 26.53 -0.59
N ARG A 56 -10.11 25.68 -1.53
CA ARG A 56 -10.62 25.67 -2.91
C ARG A 56 -12.11 25.34 -2.98
N LEU A 57 -12.58 24.39 -2.17
CA LEU A 57 -14.00 24.04 -2.08
C LEU A 57 -14.84 25.23 -1.60
N LEU A 58 -14.39 25.92 -0.54
CA LEU A 58 -15.08 27.09 0.01
C LEU A 58 -15.11 28.27 -0.96
N LEU A 59 -14.03 28.51 -1.72
CA LEU A 59 -14.01 29.55 -2.75
C LEU A 59 -15.04 29.30 -3.85
N CYS A 60 -15.27 28.04 -4.21
CA CYS A 60 -16.30 27.65 -5.17
C CYS A 60 -17.71 27.85 -4.59
N ALA A 61 -17.93 27.43 -3.34
CA ALA A 61 -19.22 27.60 -2.66
C ALA A 61 -19.61 29.07 -2.46
N LEU A 62 -18.63 29.96 -2.28
CA LEU A 62 -18.83 31.41 -2.18
C LEU A 62 -18.91 32.12 -3.55
N GLY A 63 -18.78 31.40 -4.67
CA GLY A 63 -18.82 31.97 -6.02
C GLY A 63 -17.61 32.85 -6.37
N ARG A 64 -16.53 32.81 -5.59
CA ARG A 64 -15.30 33.57 -5.86
C ARG A 64 -14.44 32.95 -6.96
N ARG A 65 -14.65 31.65 -7.23
CA ARG A 65 -13.99 30.89 -8.29
C ARG A 65 -15.06 30.06 -9.02
N PRO A 66 -15.02 29.97 -10.35
CA PRO A 66 -15.90 29.07 -11.08
C PRO A 66 -15.55 27.60 -10.81
N GLU A 67 -16.53 26.73 -11.02
CA GLU A 67 -16.36 25.28 -10.97
C GLU A 67 -15.34 24.80 -12.02
N ASP A 68 -14.57 23.75 -11.71
CA ASP A 68 -13.59 23.21 -12.65
C ASP A 68 -14.31 22.39 -13.75
N ASP A 69 -14.03 22.67 -15.02
CA ASP A 69 -14.60 21.96 -16.18
C ASP A 69 -14.02 20.54 -16.31
N ARG A 70 -14.91 19.53 -16.31
CA ARG A 70 -14.55 18.11 -16.44
C ARG A 70 -14.07 17.75 -17.84
N ASP A 71 -14.44 18.52 -18.85
CA ASP A 71 -14.10 18.23 -20.24
C ASP A 71 -12.81 18.86 -20.70
N HIS A 72 -12.23 19.74 -19.89
CA HIS A 72 -10.94 20.37 -20.18
C HIS A 72 -9.83 19.32 -20.39
N TYR A 73 -9.39 19.18 -21.63
CA TYR A 73 -8.38 18.20 -22.03
C TYR A 73 -7.03 18.38 -21.31
N GLY A 74 -6.70 19.59 -20.85
CA GLY A 74 -5.47 19.84 -20.07
C GLY A 74 -5.38 19.09 -18.74
N ASN A 75 -6.53 18.69 -18.17
CA ASN A 75 -6.58 17.90 -16.94
C ASN A 75 -6.56 16.38 -17.22
N LYS A 76 -6.74 15.97 -18.48
CA LYS A 76 -6.74 14.57 -18.91
C LYS A 76 -5.31 14.18 -19.30
N ARG A 77 -4.87 12.99 -18.90
CA ARG A 77 -3.56 12.43 -19.29
C ARG A 77 -3.78 11.34 -20.34
N LEU A 78 -2.96 11.34 -21.39
CA LEU A 78 -2.96 10.30 -22.42
C LEU A 78 -1.90 9.25 -22.09
N ASP A 79 -2.34 8.06 -21.71
CA ASP A 79 -1.45 6.92 -21.49
C ASP A 79 -1.12 6.27 -22.83
N LEU A 80 0.12 6.46 -23.28
CA LEU A 80 0.67 5.81 -24.47
C LEU A 80 1.21 4.41 -24.14
N VAL A 81 1.78 3.73 -25.14
CA VAL A 81 2.31 2.37 -25.03
C VAL A 81 3.31 2.22 -23.86
N GLY A 82 4.10 3.25 -23.55
CA GLY A 82 5.08 3.22 -22.45
C GLY A 82 4.45 2.95 -21.07
N PRO A 83 3.62 3.87 -20.53
CA PRO A 83 2.91 3.65 -19.26
C PRO A 83 2.07 2.35 -19.23
N LEU A 84 1.42 2.02 -20.35
CA LEU A 84 0.59 0.82 -20.49
C LEU A 84 1.41 -0.48 -20.35
N LEU A 85 2.47 -0.63 -21.14
CA LEU A 85 3.35 -1.81 -21.06
C LEU A 85 4.09 -1.86 -19.72
N GLY A 86 4.50 -0.72 -19.18
CA GLY A 86 5.14 -0.65 -17.86
C GLY A 86 4.24 -1.17 -16.73
N GLY A 87 2.95 -0.84 -16.78
CA GLY A 87 1.95 -1.34 -15.82
C GLY A 87 1.79 -2.86 -15.90
N ILE A 88 1.60 -3.40 -17.10
CA ILE A 88 1.42 -4.85 -17.33
C ILE A 88 2.68 -5.61 -16.95
N PHE A 89 3.86 -5.13 -17.36
CA PHE A 89 5.14 -5.75 -17.04
C PHE A 89 5.36 -5.82 -15.53
N ARG A 90 5.13 -4.71 -14.80
CA ARG A 90 5.28 -4.67 -13.34
C ARG A 90 4.35 -5.67 -12.64
N MET A 91 3.13 -5.83 -13.13
CA MET A 91 2.17 -6.78 -12.58
C MET A 91 2.63 -8.23 -12.79
N LEU A 92 3.04 -8.58 -14.01
CA LEU A 92 3.51 -9.92 -14.37
C LEU A 92 4.81 -10.27 -13.64
N PHE A 93 5.75 -9.33 -13.56
CA PHE A 93 7.03 -9.54 -12.87
C PHE A 93 6.83 -9.78 -11.36
N ARG A 94 5.92 -9.04 -10.72
CA ARG A 94 5.56 -9.29 -9.31
C ARG A 94 4.88 -10.63 -9.09
N LYS A 95 4.13 -11.13 -10.08
CA LYS A 95 3.56 -12.49 -10.02
C LYS A 95 4.69 -13.53 -10.11
N LEU A 96 5.59 -13.38 -11.08
CA LEU A 96 6.76 -14.24 -11.23
C LEU A 96 7.61 -14.31 -9.96
N GLN A 97 7.96 -13.17 -9.36
CA GLN A 97 8.75 -13.12 -8.13
C GLN A 97 8.07 -13.87 -6.98
N ARG A 98 6.75 -13.77 -6.84
CA ARG A 98 5.97 -14.54 -5.85
C ARG A 98 6.02 -16.03 -6.14
N ASP A 99 5.83 -16.43 -7.39
CA ASP A 99 5.85 -17.84 -7.79
C ASP A 99 7.23 -18.48 -7.57
N VAL A 100 8.31 -17.75 -7.89
CA VAL A 100 9.69 -18.18 -7.60
C VAL A 100 9.91 -18.32 -6.09
N ARG A 101 9.50 -17.32 -5.30
CA ARG A 101 9.64 -17.37 -3.84
C ARG A 101 8.87 -18.55 -3.21
N LEU A 102 7.69 -18.89 -3.74
CA LEU A 102 6.91 -20.03 -3.31
C LEU A 102 7.58 -21.36 -3.70
N ARG A 103 8.14 -21.47 -4.90
CA ARG A 103 8.89 -22.66 -5.34
C ARG A 103 10.15 -22.89 -4.49
N VAL A 104 10.92 -21.85 -4.22
CA VAL A 104 12.13 -21.95 -3.37
C VAL A 104 11.78 -22.42 -1.96
N GLN A 105 10.74 -21.87 -1.34
CA GLN A 105 10.29 -22.35 -0.01
C GLN A 105 9.86 -23.81 -0.03
N LYS A 106 9.19 -24.26 -1.10
CA LYS A 106 8.80 -25.68 -1.23
C LYS A 106 9.99 -26.63 -1.40
N VAL A 107 11.07 -26.20 -2.05
CA VAL A 107 12.29 -27.01 -2.27
C VAL A 107 13.23 -26.99 -1.05
N GLN A 108 13.19 -25.93 -0.23
CA GLN A 108 13.97 -25.84 1.00
C GLN A 108 13.52 -26.86 2.07
N LEU A 109 12.22 -27.22 2.11
CA LEU A 109 11.69 -28.19 3.07
C LEU A 109 12.17 -29.65 2.87
N PRO A 110 12.22 -30.24 1.66
CA PRO A 110 12.71 -31.61 1.48
C PRO A 110 14.22 -31.74 1.76
N LEU A 111 15.06 -30.76 1.39
CA LEU A 111 16.51 -30.86 1.62
C LEU A 111 16.90 -30.94 3.11
N CYS A 112 16.11 -30.36 4.02
CA CYS A 112 16.36 -30.44 5.46
C CYS A 112 15.97 -31.81 6.04
N LEU A 113 14.91 -32.42 5.52
CA LEU A 113 14.48 -33.78 5.89
C LEU A 113 15.37 -34.85 5.26
N ASP A 114 15.79 -34.67 4.01
CA ASP A 114 16.68 -35.60 3.30
C ASP A 114 18.08 -35.61 3.92
N PHE A 115 18.63 -34.45 4.33
CA PHE A 115 19.90 -34.42 5.07
C PHE A 115 19.80 -35.07 6.45
N TYR A 116 18.68 -34.88 7.17
CA TYR A 116 18.48 -35.55 8.46
C TYR A 116 18.30 -37.07 8.29
N TYR A 117 17.58 -37.51 7.26
CA TYR A 117 17.40 -38.95 6.99
C TYR A 117 18.69 -39.62 6.54
N ILE A 118 19.54 -38.94 5.75
CA ILE A 118 20.84 -39.46 5.29
C ILE A 118 21.90 -39.42 6.40
N LEU A 119 21.95 -38.39 7.25
CA LEU A 119 22.91 -38.31 8.37
C LEU A 119 22.56 -39.21 9.56
N PHE A 120 21.27 -39.47 9.83
CA PHE A 120 20.85 -40.21 11.03
C PHE A 120 20.44 -41.67 10.78
N ASN A 121 20.05 -42.08 9.56
CA ASN A 121 19.72 -43.49 9.25
C ASN A 121 20.77 -44.21 8.38
N GLY A 122 21.91 -43.58 8.10
CA GLY A 122 22.98 -44.11 7.24
C GLY A 122 24.12 -44.85 7.96
N SER A 123 23.96 -45.29 9.21
CA SER A 123 24.96 -46.10 9.90
C SER A 123 24.37 -47.38 10.49
N CYS A 124 25.10 -48.47 10.24
CA CYS A 124 24.96 -49.83 10.77
C CYS A 124 24.00 -50.75 10.00
N HIS A 125 24.49 -51.28 8.87
CA HIS A 125 24.41 -52.72 8.67
C HIS A 125 25.78 -53.24 8.23
N GLY A 126 26.52 -53.78 9.20
CA GLY A 126 27.41 -54.90 8.96
C GLY A 126 26.62 -56.20 8.85
#